data_AF-F3LK03-F1
#
_entry.id   AF-F3LK03-F1
#
_cell.length_a   1.000
_cell.length_b   1.000
_cell.length_c   1.000
_cell.angle_alpha   90.00
_cell.angle_beta   90.00
_cell.angle_gamma   90.00
#
_symmetry.space_group_name_H-M   'P 1'
#
loop_
_entity.id
_entity.type
_entity.pdbx_description
1 polymer ?
#
loop_
_entity_poly.entity_id
_entity_poly.type
_entity_poly.pdbx_seq_one_letter_code
_entity_poly.pdbx_strand_id
1 'polypeptide(L)'
;MAANNGNAQAFHWLGTYHYDGIGVNKDVNKAINYFHAAASMGINGSMVYLANIYLKGINTSKDCNKAKEFIYKFSNGTPSLRWQKELEDCY
;
A
#
# COMPACT_ATOMS: atom_id res chain seq x y z
N MET A 1 -5.60 24.30 -2.15
CA MET A 1 -5.44 22.99 -1.48
C MET A 1 -4.13 22.32 -1.92
N ALA A 2 -2.97 22.89 -1.58
CA ALA A 2 -1.66 22.34 -2.01
C ALA A 2 -0.90 21.62 -0.88
N ALA A 3 -1.11 22.03 0.39
CA ALA A 3 -0.37 21.50 1.54
C ALA A 3 -0.60 20.00 1.79
N ASN A 4 -1.79 19.48 1.51
CA ASN A 4 -2.10 18.07 1.76
C ASN A 4 -1.42 17.12 0.75
N ASN A 5 -1.24 17.53 -0.50
CA ASN A 5 -0.64 16.65 -1.52
C ASN A 5 0.87 16.47 -1.31
N GLY A 6 1.57 17.52 -0.87
CA GLY A 6 3.00 17.45 -0.55
C GLY A 6 3.28 16.47 0.60
N ASN A 7 2.45 16.52 1.65
CA ASN A 7 2.57 15.60 2.78
C ASN A 7 2.23 14.16 2.40
N ALA A 8 1.20 13.96 1.57
CA ALA A 8 0.80 12.63 1.12
C ALA A 8 1.89 11.93 0.29
N GLN A 9 2.55 12.65 -0.61
CA GLN A 9 3.70 12.13 -1.35
C GLN A 9 4.91 11.90 -0.45
N ALA A 10 5.18 12.80 0.50
CA ALA A 10 6.27 12.60 1.46
C ALA A 10 6.09 11.30 2.27
N PHE A 11 4.86 11.01 2.74
CA PHE A 11 4.56 9.74 3.40
C PHE A 11 4.75 8.53 2.49
N HIS A 12 4.37 8.64 1.21
CA HIS A 12 4.64 7.57 0.24
C HIS A 12 6.14 7.28 0.12
N TRP A 13 6.97 8.32 -0.06
CA TRP A 13 8.41 8.17 -0.17
C TRP A 13 9.05 7.63 1.10
N LEU A 14 8.63 8.12 2.28
CA LEU A 14 9.08 7.58 3.56
C LEU A 14 8.74 6.09 3.72
N GLY A 15 7.53 5.70 3.27
CA GLY A 15 7.14 4.30 3.21
C GLY A 15 8.09 3.48 2.33
N THR A 16 8.36 3.95 1.11
CA THR A 16 9.28 3.27 0.17
C THR A 16 10.71 3.18 0.73
N TYR A 17 11.25 4.25 1.31
CA TYR A 17 12.59 4.23 1.92
C TYR A 17 12.70 3.19 3.03
N HIS A 18 11.69 3.09 3.90
CA HIS A 18 11.66 2.08 4.96
C HIS A 18 11.37 0.67 4.43
N TYR A 19 10.58 0.54 3.36
CA TYR A 19 10.28 -0.75 2.74
C TYR A 19 11.51 -1.37 2.06
N ASP A 20 12.27 -0.56 1.32
CA ASP A 20 13.47 -0.99 0.58
C ASP A 20 14.75 -0.90 1.42
N GLY A 21 14.76 -0.12 2.50
CA GLY A 21 15.95 0.13 3.32
C GLY A 21 16.95 1.10 2.67
N ILE A 22 16.46 2.05 1.85
CA ILE A 22 17.30 3.00 1.13
C ILE A 22 17.61 4.19 2.05
N GLY A 23 18.86 4.31 2.48
CA GLY A 23 19.32 5.40 3.35
C GLY A 23 18.78 5.36 4.79
N VAL A 24 17.93 4.38 5.11
CA VAL A 24 17.39 4.09 6.44
C VAL A 24 17.38 2.59 6.68
N ASN A 25 17.32 2.17 7.94
CA ASN A 25 17.13 0.75 8.26
C ASN A 25 15.79 0.27 7.69
N LYS A 26 15.83 -0.87 7.02
CA LYS A 26 14.64 -1.55 6.48
C LYS A 26 13.70 -1.91 7.63
N ASP A 27 12.50 -1.35 7.57
CA ASP A 27 11.43 -1.58 8.55
C ASP A 27 10.10 -1.55 7.82
N VAL A 28 9.62 -2.74 7.45
CA VAL A 28 8.38 -2.88 6.69
C VAL A 28 7.17 -2.50 7.55
N ASN A 29 7.21 -2.69 8.88
CA ASN A 29 6.10 -2.27 9.75
C ASN A 29 5.94 -0.75 9.76
N LYS A 30 7.07 -0.05 9.84
CA LYS A 30 7.08 1.41 9.73
C LYS A 30 6.66 1.87 8.33
N ALA A 31 7.10 1.17 7.28
CA ALA A 31 6.65 1.43 5.91
C ALA A 31 5.13 1.29 5.75
N ILE A 32 4.53 0.24 6.31
CA ILE A 32 3.08 0.01 6.31
C ILE A 32 2.36 1.21 6.94
N ASN A 33 2.83 1.72 8.07
CA ASN A 33 2.24 2.89 8.73
C ASN A 33 2.28 4.14 7.82
N TYR A 34 3.41 4.40 7.17
CA TYR A 34 3.53 5.52 6.24
C TYR A 34 2.65 5.34 4.99
N PHE A 35 2.55 4.12 4.45
CA PHE A 35 1.67 3.84 3.34
C PHE A 35 0.19 4.01 3.72
N HIS A 36 -0.23 3.63 4.94
CA HIS A 36 -1.59 3.89 5.42
C HIS A 36 -1.89 5.38 5.49
N ALA A 37 -0.97 6.18 6.03
CA ALA A 37 -1.11 7.63 6.08
C ALA A 37 -1.27 8.21 4.66
N ALA A 38 -0.39 7.85 3.73
CA ALA A 38 -0.46 8.29 2.34
C ALA A 38 -1.74 7.80 1.61
N ALA A 39 -2.16 6.56 1.85
CA ALA A 39 -3.38 5.99 1.29
C ALA A 39 -4.63 6.74 1.80
N SER A 40 -4.68 7.10 3.08
CA SER A 40 -5.78 7.90 3.65
C SER A 40 -5.91 9.29 3.02
N MET A 41 -4.81 9.80 2.45
CA MET A 41 -4.74 11.07 1.73
C MET A 41 -4.95 10.91 0.21
N GLY A 42 -5.29 9.71 -0.27
CA GLY A 42 -5.63 9.45 -1.67
C GLY A 42 -4.43 9.06 -2.56
N ILE A 43 -3.28 8.69 -2.00
CA ILE A 43 -2.14 8.23 -2.82
C ILE A 43 -2.34 6.78 -3.24
N ASN A 44 -2.73 6.58 -4.51
CA ASN A 44 -2.92 5.26 -5.11
C ASN A 44 -1.67 4.38 -5.04
N GLY A 45 -0.47 4.97 -5.19
CA GLY A 45 0.79 4.22 -5.09
C GLY A 45 0.92 3.48 -3.75
N SER A 46 0.58 4.15 -2.65
CA SER A 46 0.63 3.56 -1.30
C SER A 46 -0.43 2.49 -1.09
N MET A 47 -1.63 2.66 -1.66
CA MET A 47 -2.66 1.61 -1.64
C MET A 47 -2.20 0.35 -2.38
N VAL A 48 -1.50 0.50 -3.51
CA VAL A 48 -0.92 -0.64 -4.26
C VAL A 48 0.16 -1.35 -3.44
N TYR A 49 1.02 -0.62 -2.73
CA TYR A 49 1.99 -1.23 -1.82
C TYR A 49 1.31 -2.00 -0.68
N LEU A 50 0.30 -1.42 -0.04
CA LEU A 50 -0.46 -2.09 1.02
C LEU A 50 -1.15 -3.35 0.51
N ALA A 51 -1.81 -3.28 -0.65
CA ALA A 51 -2.42 -4.44 -1.28
C ALA A 51 -1.41 -5.59 -1.47
N ASN A 52 -0.25 -5.30 -2.05
CA ASN A 52 0.81 -6.27 -2.25
C ASN A 52 1.33 -6.86 -0.93
N ILE A 53 1.54 -6.01 0.08
CA ILE A 53 2.03 -6.44 1.41
C ILE A 53 1.06 -7.44 2.04
N TYR A 54 -0.25 -7.17 2.00
CA TYR A 54 -1.26 -8.07 2.55
C TYR A 54 -1.50 -9.32 1.69
N LEU A 55 -1.42 -9.24 0.36
CA LEU A 55 -1.52 -10.43 -0.52
C LEU A 55 -0.38 -11.41 -0.27
N LYS A 56 0.83 -10.89 -0.09
CA LYS A 56 2.05 -11.69 0.02
C LYS A 56 2.43 -12.01 1.46
N GLY A 57 1.79 -11.38 2.46
CA GLY A 57 2.17 -11.51 3.86
C GLY A 57 3.60 -11.00 4.13
N ILE A 58 4.00 -9.88 3.51
CA ILE A 58 5.37 -9.36 3.68
C ILE A 58 5.47 -8.70 5.04
N ASN A 59 6.20 -9.32 5.97
CA ASN A 59 6.40 -8.83 7.33
C ASN A 59 5.08 -8.66 8.13
N THR A 60 4.00 -9.27 7.65
CA THR A 60 2.67 -9.32 8.24
C THR A 60 2.02 -10.65 7.85
N SER A 61 0.93 -11.05 8.49
CA SER A 61 0.14 -12.19 8.03
C SER A 61 -0.55 -11.86 6.71
N LYS A 62 -0.59 -12.83 5.79
CA LYS A 62 -1.38 -12.74 4.57
C LYS A 62 -2.84 -12.46 4.93
N ASP A 63 -3.43 -11.42 4.33
CA ASP A 63 -4.80 -10.96 4.60
C ASP A 63 -5.47 -10.52 3.30
N CYS A 64 -6.15 -11.46 2.65
CA CYS A 64 -6.80 -11.25 1.36
C CYS A 64 -7.95 -10.26 1.43
N ASN A 65 -8.63 -10.17 2.59
CA ASN A 65 -9.73 -9.23 2.78
C ASN A 65 -9.22 -7.79 2.82
N LYS A 66 -8.13 -7.53 3.57
CA LYS A 66 -7.48 -6.21 3.58
C LYS A 66 -6.89 -5.87 2.21
N ALA A 67 -6.24 -6.83 1.55
CA ALA A 67 -5.74 -6.63 0.19
C ALA A 67 -6.87 -6.20 -0.76
N LYS A 68 -8.01 -6.90 -0.72
CA LYS A 68 -9.20 -6.59 -1.52
C LYS A 68 -9.70 -5.18 -1.25
N GLU A 69 -9.77 -4.78 0.02
CA GLU A 69 -10.19 -3.43 0.39
C GLU A 69 -9.32 -2.35 -0.26
N PHE A 70 -7.99 -2.45 -0.14
CA PHE A 70 -7.08 -1.49 -0.77
C PHE A 70 -7.17 -1.51 -2.30
N ILE A 71 -7.31 -2.71 -2.88
CA ILE A 71 -7.44 -2.89 -4.33
C ILE A 71 -8.67 -2.17 -4.87
N TYR A 72 -9.83 -2.41 -4.26
CA TYR A 72 -11.08 -1.77 -4.67
C TYR A 72 -11.06 -0.26 -4.42
N LYS A 73 -10.41 0.19 -3.33
CA LYS A 73 -10.23 1.62 -3.05
C LYS A 73 -9.43 2.33 -4.15
N PHE A 74 -8.23 1.86 -4.49
CA PHE A 74 -7.40 2.57 -5.49
C PHE A 74 -7.97 2.48 -6.91
N SER A 75 -8.69 1.40 -7.21
CA SER A 75 -9.31 1.17 -8.52
C SER A 75 -10.71 1.76 -8.66
N ASN A 76 -11.20 2.52 -7.65
CA ASN A 76 -12.55 3.07 -7.62
C ASN A 76 -13.64 2.01 -7.90
N GLY A 77 -13.47 0.81 -7.34
CA GLY A 77 -14.41 -0.30 -7.47
C GLY A 77 -14.23 -1.17 -8.70
N THR A 78 -13.33 -0.82 -9.64
CA THR A 78 -13.09 -1.58 -10.87
C THR A 78 -11.65 -2.09 -10.94
N PRO A 79 -11.29 -3.14 -10.18
CA PRO A 79 -9.94 -3.67 -10.21
C PRO A 79 -9.61 -4.30 -11.57
N SER A 80 -8.35 -4.16 -12.00
CA SER A 80 -7.89 -4.79 -13.24
C SER A 80 -7.89 -6.31 -13.13
N LEU A 81 -7.96 -7.00 -14.27
CA LEU A 81 -7.92 -8.48 -14.35
C LEU A 81 -6.74 -9.07 -13.58
N ARG A 82 -5.60 -8.39 -13.57
CA ARG A 82 -4.42 -8.81 -12.79
C ARG A 82 -4.75 -8.89 -11.30
N TRP A 83 -5.34 -7.84 -10.74
CA TRP A 83 -5.66 -7.80 -9.31
C TRP A 83 -6.80 -8.75 -8.94
N GLN A 84 -7.75 -8.96 -9.84
CA GLN A 84 -8.80 -9.96 -9.66
C GLN A 84 -8.18 -11.35 -9.54
N LYS A 85 -7.27 -11.71 -10.44
CA LYS A 85 -6.55 -12.98 -10.39
C LYS A 85 -5.68 -13.11 -9.14
N GLU A 86 -4.92 -12.07 -8.79
CA GLU A 86 -4.09 -12.10 -7.57
C GLU A 86 -4.93 -12.25 -6.29
N LEU A 87 -6.18 -11.75 -6.29
CA LEU A 87 -7.13 -11.95 -5.20
C LEU A 87 -7.73 -13.36 -5.20
N GLU A 88 -8.04 -13.92 -6.37
CA GLU A 88 -8.48 -15.32 -6.50
C GLU A 88 -7.42 -16.29 -5.99
N ASP A 89 -6.15 -16.09 -6.39
CA ASP A 89 -4.99 -16.87 -5.90
C ASP A 89 -4.72 -16.66 -4.39
N CYS A 90 -5.32 -15.62 -3.80
CA CYS A 90 -5.14 -15.31 -2.38
C CYS A 90 -6.01 -16.19 -1.48
N TYR A 91 -7.24 -16.49 -1.89
CA TYR A 91 -8.22 -17.30 -1.15
C TYR A 91 -7.96 -18.81 -1.27
#